data_AF-A0A958MB36-F1
#
_entry.id   AF-A0A958MB36-F1
#
_cell.length_a   1.000
_cell.length_b   1.000
_cell.length_c   1.000
_cell.angle_alpha   90.00
_cell.angle_beta   90.00
_cell.angle_gamma   90.00
#
_symmetry.space_group_name_H-M   'P 1'
#
loop_
_entity.id
_entity.type
_entity.pdbx_description
1 polymer ?
#
loop_
_entity_poly.entity_id
_entity_poly.type
_entity_poly.pdbx_seq_one_letter_code
_entity_poly.pdbx_strand_id
1 'polypeptide(L)'
;SAIYPWGGPYVMDDRGCFLANFKPVRGDYAADNALYTVEAKSYEPNDYGLYDMAGNVAEWVADVYRPLIDDIANDFNYYRGNVYMKTAIDKDGKVVVAGQTTIVYDTLSNGRIIARNLPGEIALVPIDEEDTYLRTNFSGSDNRNYRDGDVESTRYYDYYDEDGKNKPGKRMYNAPINEITTDSTGRMIKEVDKSNRRTTLIDDEVRVYKGGSWKDRAYWLDPAQRRYMPQYLASDYIGFRCAMSRVGEKAQSKKKARN
;
A
#
# COMPACT_ATOMS: atom_id res chain seq x y z
N SER A 1 -24.21 6.14 12.47
CA SER A 1 -22.86 5.84 11.96
C SER A 1 -22.64 6.69 10.74
N ALA A 2 -21.50 7.39 10.65
CA ALA A 2 -21.14 8.17 9.47
C ALA A 2 -20.67 7.22 8.35
N ILE A 3 -21.23 7.35 7.15
CA ILE A 3 -20.88 6.49 6.00
C ILE A 3 -19.69 7.05 5.22
N TYR A 4 -19.58 8.38 5.17
CA TYR A 4 -18.56 9.08 4.38
C TYR A 4 -17.65 9.91 5.29
N PRO A 5 -16.46 10.34 4.81
CA PRO A 5 -15.53 11.15 5.59
C PRO A 5 -16.10 12.46 6.18
N TRP A 6 -17.19 12.98 5.61
CA TRP A 6 -17.90 14.19 6.06
C TRP A 6 -19.13 13.91 6.94
N GLY A 7 -19.33 12.69 7.44
CA GLY A 7 -20.42 12.39 8.41
C GLY A 7 -21.66 11.70 7.82
N GLY A 8 -21.94 11.86 6.53
CA GLY A 8 -23.08 11.20 5.84
C GLY A 8 -24.48 11.57 6.38
N PRO A 9 -25.56 10.88 5.95
CA PRO A 9 -25.58 9.77 4.99
C PRO A 9 -25.64 10.22 3.52
N TYR A 10 -25.71 11.53 3.27
CA TYR A 10 -25.89 12.08 1.94
C TYR A 10 -24.55 12.40 1.27
N VAL A 11 -24.53 12.26 -0.06
CA VAL A 11 -23.40 12.64 -0.93
C VAL A 11 -23.52 14.07 -1.46
N MET A 12 -24.59 14.75 -1.08
CA MET A 12 -24.88 16.14 -1.44
C MET A 12 -25.14 16.96 -0.17
N ASP A 13 -24.89 18.26 -0.25
CA ASP A 13 -25.33 19.23 0.75
C ASP A 13 -26.83 19.56 0.63
N ASP A 14 -27.31 20.46 1.50
CA ASP A 14 -28.69 20.95 1.53
C ASP A 14 -29.08 21.76 0.27
N ARG A 15 -28.11 22.20 -0.52
CA ARG A 15 -28.29 22.92 -1.79
C ARG A 15 -28.28 21.98 -2.99
N GLY A 16 -28.05 20.68 -2.79
CA GLY A 16 -27.96 19.68 -3.85
C GLY A 16 -26.60 19.63 -4.57
N CYS A 17 -25.56 20.26 -4.01
CA CYS A 17 -24.21 20.17 -4.53
C CYS A 17 -23.51 18.92 -4.00
N PHE A 18 -22.83 18.17 -4.87
CA PHE A 18 -22.06 16.99 -4.45
C PHE A 18 -20.86 17.38 -3.56
N LEU A 19 -20.57 16.53 -2.58
CA LEU A 19 -19.53 16.75 -1.57
C LEU A 19 -18.16 16.14 -1.94
N ALA A 20 -18.09 15.44 -3.07
CA ALA A 20 -16.88 14.85 -3.62
C ALA A 20 -17.01 14.67 -5.14
N ASN A 21 -15.88 14.46 -5.83
CA ASN A 21 -15.85 14.08 -7.25
C ASN A 21 -15.94 12.56 -7.39
N PHE A 22 -17.06 12.06 -7.87
CA PHE A 22 -17.30 10.63 -8.07
C PHE A 22 -18.35 10.44 -9.14
N LYS A 23 -18.57 9.21 -9.59
CA LYS A 23 -19.62 8.92 -10.58
C LYS A 23 -21.01 9.11 -9.95
N PRO A 24 -21.75 10.19 -10.29
CA PRO A 24 -22.85 10.66 -9.46
C PRO A 24 -24.12 9.85 -9.67
N VAL A 25 -24.63 9.79 -10.91
CA VAL A 25 -25.88 9.11 -11.24
C VAL A 25 -25.75 8.21 -12.45
N ARG A 26 -26.73 7.34 -12.65
CA ARG A 26 -26.78 6.47 -13.83
C ARG A 26 -27.24 7.29 -15.04
N GLY A 27 -26.37 7.41 -16.04
CA GLY A 27 -26.72 8.05 -17.32
C GLY A 27 -26.30 9.51 -17.43
N ASP A 28 -26.04 10.18 -16.30
CA ASP A 28 -25.40 11.49 -16.26
C ASP A 28 -24.14 11.41 -15.39
N TYR A 29 -23.00 11.49 -16.08
CA TYR A 29 -21.66 11.30 -15.51
C TYR A 29 -21.00 12.61 -15.10
N ALA A 30 -21.60 13.74 -15.43
CA ALA A 30 -21.07 15.08 -15.17
C ALA A 30 -22.07 15.92 -14.36
N ALA A 31 -22.97 15.27 -13.61
CA ALA A 31 -23.96 15.94 -12.77
C ALA A 31 -23.32 16.78 -11.64
N ASP A 32 -22.07 16.50 -11.30
CA ASP A 32 -21.20 17.27 -10.39
C ASP A 32 -20.31 18.29 -11.13
N ASN A 33 -20.57 18.52 -12.43
CA ASN A 33 -19.79 19.34 -13.36
C ASN A 33 -18.36 18.84 -13.64
N ALA A 34 -18.04 17.59 -13.27
CA ALA A 34 -16.74 16.98 -13.53
C ALA A 34 -16.91 15.61 -14.19
N LEU A 35 -16.15 15.33 -15.25
CA LEU A 35 -16.16 14.00 -15.88
C LEU A 35 -14.98 13.12 -15.43
N TYR A 36 -13.90 13.76 -15.00
CA TYR A 36 -12.64 13.14 -14.60
C TYR A 36 -12.16 13.80 -13.31
N THR A 37 -10.87 13.68 -13.00
CA THR A 37 -10.26 14.38 -11.88
C THR A 37 -10.46 15.89 -11.93
N VAL A 38 -10.60 16.49 -10.76
CA VAL A 38 -10.61 17.95 -10.57
C VAL A 38 -9.37 18.38 -9.78
N GLU A 39 -9.14 19.69 -9.70
CA GLU A 39 -8.06 20.25 -8.90
C GLU A 39 -8.16 19.78 -7.44
N ALA A 40 -7.03 19.44 -6.83
CA ALA A 40 -7.02 19.07 -5.42
C ALA A 40 -7.58 20.22 -4.57
N LYS A 41 -8.37 19.89 -3.54
CA LYS A 41 -9.09 20.86 -2.70
C LYS A 41 -10.23 21.61 -3.40
N SER A 42 -10.78 21.06 -4.48
CA SER A 42 -12.02 21.60 -5.08
C SER A 42 -13.26 21.39 -4.20
N TYR A 43 -13.22 20.42 -3.30
CA TYR A 43 -14.29 20.14 -2.32
C TYR A 43 -13.84 20.51 -0.92
N GLU A 44 -14.81 20.69 -0.01
CA GLU A 44 -14.56 21.01 1.39
C GLU A 44 -13.76 19.89 2.08
N PRO A 45 -12.87 20.24 3.02
CA PRO A 45 -12.16 19.25 3.81
C PRO A 45 -13.10 18.57 4.81
N ASN A 46 -12.71 17.40 5.29
CA ASN A 46 -13.34 16.80 6.47
C ASN A 46 -12.96 17.54 7.76
N ASP A 47 -13.50 17.11 8.90
CA ASP A 47 -13.25 17.71 10.23
C ASP A 47 -11.76 17.69 10.65
N TYR A 48 -10.92 16.89 9.99
CA TYR A 48 -9.47 16.82 10.21
C TYR A 48 -8.67 17.76 9.29
N GLY A 49 -9.33 18.55 8.45
CA GLY A 49 -8.68 19.40 7.46
C GLY A 49 -8.10 18.63 6.27
N LEU A 50 -8.51 17.37 6.07
CA LEU A 50 -8.07 16.53 4.96
C LEU A 50 -9.02 16.70 3.78
N TYR A 51 -8.44 16.94 2.61
CA TYR A 51 -9.17 17.16 1.37
C TYR A 51 -9.25 15.88 0.55
N ASP A 52 -10.32 15.76 -0.22
CA ASP A 52 -10.49 14.73 -1.25
C ASP A 52 -10.35 13.28 -0.71
N MET A 53 -10.52 13.04 0.59
CA MET A 53 -10.43 11.70 1.20
C MET A 53 -11.46 10.72 0.63
N ALA A 54 -12.54 11.23 0.04
CA ALA A 54 -13.39 10.46 -0.84
C ALA A 54 -13.45 11.10 -2.23
N GLY A 55 -13.40 10.26 -3.26
CA GLY A 55 -13.49 10.68 -4.65
C GLY A 55 -12.20 11.33 -5.17
N ASN A 56 -12.33 11.97 -6.33
CA ASN A 56 -11.25 12.41 -7.20
C ASN A 56 -10.40 11.21 -7.67
N VAL A 57 -9.45 10.74 -6.85
CA VAL A 57 -8.68 9.52 -7.10
C VAL A 57 -8.75 8.59 -5.91
N ALA A 58 -8.85 7.29 -6.18
CA ALA A 58 -8.66 6.30 -5.16
C ALA A 58 -7.16 6.23 -4.80
N GLU A 59 -6.83 5.72 -3.63
CA GLU A 59 -5.48 5.84 -3.10
C GLU A 59 -4.94 4.51 -2.63
N TRP A 60 -3.70 4.23 -3.02
CA TRP A 60 -2.96 3.11 -2.45
C TRP A 60 -2.81 3.26 -0.94
N VAL A 61 -3.05 2.15 -0.25
CA VAL A 61 -2.77 2.00 1.18
C VAL A 61 -1.61 1.02 1.33
N ALA A 62 -0.81 1.17 2.36
CA ALA A 62 0.30 0.27 2.65
C ALA A 62 -0.15 -1.18 2.95
N ASP A 63 -1.45 -1.41 3.14
CA ASP A 63 -2.03 -2.70 3.49
C ASP A 63 -1.91 -3.74 2.37
N VAL A 64 -1.46 -4.94 2.72
CA VAL A 64 -1.61 -6.14 1.90
C VAL A 64 -3.08 -6.56 1.88
N TYR A 65 -3.60 -6.92 0.71
CA TYR A 65 -4.95 -7.47 0.61
C TYR A 65 -5.01 -8.95 0.99
N ARG A 66 -5.99 -9.28 1.83
CA ARG A 66 -6.39 -10.65 2.18
C ARG A 66 -7.91 -10.73 2.16
N PRO A 67 -8.52 -11.75 1.52
CA PRO A 67 -9.98 -11.91 1.50
C PRO A 67 -10.57 -12.09 2.89
N LEU A 68 -9.87 -12.83 3.74
CA LEU A 68 -10.27 -13.08 5.11
C LEU A 68 -9.58 -12.07 6.02
N ILE A 69 -10.38 -11.35 6.79
CA ILE A 69 -9.91 -10.52 7.91
C ILE A 69 -10.05 -11.41 9.16
N ASP A 70 -8.98 -11.50 9.94
CA ASP A 70 -9.02 -12.23 11.20
C ASP A 70 -9.85 -11.43 12.21
N ASP A 71 -10.94 -12.01 12.70
CA ASP A 71 -11.83 -11.41 13.70
C ASP A 71 -11.08 -11.10 15.01
N ILE A 72 -9.98 -11.81 15.30
CA ILE A 72 -9.15 -11.63 16.49
C ILE A 72 -8.23 -10.41 16.36
N ALA A 73 -7.85 -10.05 15.13
CA ALA A 73 -6.92 -8.95 14.85
C ALA A 73 -7.61 -7.67 14.36
N ASN A 74 -8.94 -7.69 14.24
CA ASN A 74 -9.76 -6.57 13.78
C ASN A 74 -9.98 -5.51 14.88
N ASP A 75 -8.88 -5.03 15.48
CA ASP A 75 -8.87 -3.93 16.43
C ASP A 75 -8.54 -2.59 15.71
N PHE A 76 -8.56 -1.48 16.44
CA PHE A 76 -8.32 -0.15 15.92
C PHE A 76 -7.00 -0.08 15.11
N ASN A 77 -7.09 0.29 13.83
CA ASN A 77 -5.97 0.34 12.87
C ASN A 77 -5.31 -1.02 12.53
N TYR A 78 -6.10 -2.08 12.34
CA TYR A 78 -5.59 -3.31 11.75
C TYR A 78 -4.82 -3.04 10.45
N TYR A 79 -3.53 -3.40 10.45
CA TYR A 79 -2.60 -3.23 9.35
C TYR A 79 -1.93 -4.56 9.01
N ARG A 80 -1.85 -4.89 7.72
CA ARG A 80 -1.06 -6.03 7.23
C ARG A 80 -0.04 -5.56 6.21
N GLY A 81 1.19 -6.05 6.31
CA GLY A 81 2.25 -5.63 5.38
C GLY A 81 3.57 -5.28 6.06
N ASN A 82 3.75 -5.69 7.31
CA ASN A 82 4.94 -5.36 8.09
C ASN A 82 6.21 -5.94 7.44
N VAL A 83 7.09 -5.05 6.98
CA VAL A 83 8.46 -5.35 6.59
C VAL A 83 9.38 -4.59 7.53
N TYR A 84 10.10 -5.30 8.37
CA TYR A 84 10.99 -4.71 9.37
C TYR A 84 12.39 -4.59 8.80
N MET A 85 12.88 -3.35 8.75
CA MET A 85 14.22 -3.02 8.28
C MET A 85 14.98 -2.31 9.40
N LYS A 86 16.30 -2.50 9.44
CA LYS A 86 17.23 -1.71 10.28
C LYS A 86 18.10 -0.81 9.42
N THR A 87 18.63 0.24 10.02
CA THR A 87 19.61 1.11 9.37
C THR A 87 20.88 0.32 9.05
N ALA A 88 21.38 0.47 7.84
CA ALA A 88 22.64 -0.14 7.42
C ALA A 88 23.80 0.58 8.11
N ILE A 89 24.63 -0.18 8.81
CA ILE A 89 25.81 0.31 9.53
C ILE A 89 27.05 -0.30 8.86
N ASP A 90 28.06 0.53 8.58
CA ASP A 90 29.33 0.07 8.03
C ASP A 90 30.20 -0.62 9.11
N LYS A 91 31.35 -1.15 8.71
CA LYS A 91 32.29 -1.81 9.63
C LYS A 91 32.85 -0.86 10.69
N ASP A 92 32.79 0.44 10.44
CA ASP A 92 33.30 1.50 11.32
C ASP A 92 32.20 2.03 12.27
N GLY A 93 31.00 1.44 12.24
CA GLY A 93 29.88 1.81 13.11
C GLY A 93 29.09 3.04 12.65
N LYS A 94 29.31 3.53 11.43
CA LYS A 94 28.64 4.70 10.87
C LYS A 94 27.46 4.28 9.99
N VAL A 95 26.40 5.11 10.01
CA VAL A 95 25.23 4.93 9.17
C VAL A 95 25.60 5.13 7.69
N VAL A 96 25.25 4.15 6.87
CA VAL A 96 25.44 4.20 5.42
C VAL A 96 24.35 5.08 4.81
N VAL A 97 24.76 6.10 4.08
CA VAL A 97 23.86 6.96 3.29
C VAL A 97 23.94 6.52 1.83
N ALA A 98 22.79 6.37 1.17
CA ALA A 98 22.73 6.02 -0.24
C ALA A 98 23.35 7.14 -1.08
N GLY A 99 24.53 6.89 -1.65
CA GLY A 99 25.15 7.74 -2.66
C GLY A 99 24.56 7.49 -4.04
N GLN A 100 24.84 8.37 -5.01
CA GLN A 100 24.35 8.24 -6.39
C GLN A 100 24.76 6.91 -7.06
N THR A 101 25.88 6.31 -6.63
CA THR A 101 26.43 5.07 -7.18
C THR A 101 26.06 3.81 -6.39
N THR A 102 25.47 3.95 -5.20
CA THR A 102 25.13 2.83 -4.30
C THR A 102 23.62 2.61 -4.20
N ILE A 103 22.85 3.15 -5.14
CA ILE A 103 21.40 3.00 -5.18
C ILE A 103 21.09 1.53 -5.43
N VAL A 104 20.38 0.91 -4.49
CA VAL A 104 19.83 -0.43 -4.65
C VAL A 104 18.54 -0.30 -5.47
N TYR A 105 18.46 -1.06 -6.55
CA TYR A 105 17.28 -1.13 -7.40
C TYR A 105 16.56 -2.45 -7.19
N ASP A 106 15.24 -2.39 -7.08
CA ASP A 106 14.35 -3.55 -7.06
C ASP A 106 13.66 -3.71 -8.41
N THR A 107 13.48 -4.95 -8.83
CA THR A 107 12.75 -5.28 -10.07
C THR A 107 11.35 -5.75 -9.70
N LEU A 108 10.33 -4.98 -10.08
CA LEU A 108 8.94 -5.36 -9.90
C LEU A 108 8.56 -6.57 -10.76
N SER A 109 7.50 -7.28 -10.41
CA SER A 109 7.01 -8.47 -11.12
C SER A 109 6.62 -8.25 -12.60
N ASN A 110 6.50 -6.98 -13.04
CA ASN A 110 6.29 -6.60 -14.44
C ASN A 110 7.60 -6.32 -15.21
N GLY A 111 8.76 -6.35 -14.52
CA GLY A 111 10.09 -6.04 -15.04
C GLY A 111 10.46 -4.55 -15.00
N ARG A 112 9.68 -3.70 -14.33
CA ARG A 112 10.04 -2.31 -14.09
C ARG A 112 11.04 -2.23 -12.95
N ILE A 113 12.13 -1.51 -13.17
CA ILE A 113 13.16 -1.26 -12.17
C ILE A 113 12.76 -0.01 -11.37
N ILE A 114 12.75 -0.13 -10.05
CA ILE A 114 12.47 0.96 -9.10
C ILE A 114 13.65 1.12 -8.15
N ALA A 115 13.98 2.36 -7.78
CA ALA A 115 14.98 2.60 -6.75
C ALA A 115 14.36 2.33 -5.37
N ARG A 116 15.04 1.57 -4.52
CA ARG A 116 14.60 1.32 -3.14
C ARG A 116 14.78 2.57 -2.27
N ASN A 117 15.92 3.23 -2.43
CA ASN A 117 16.27 4.46 -1.71
C ASN A 117 16.71 5.54 -2.71
N LEU A 118 16.36 6.78 -2.43
CA LEU A 118 16.82 7.94 -3.19
C LEU A 118 18.20 8.42 -2.68
N PRO A 119 18.97 9.14 -3.52
CA PRO A 119 20.24 9.72 -3.09
C PRO A 119 20.07 10.62 -1.85
N GLY A 120 20.87 10.36 -0.81
CA GLY A 120 20.81 11.10 0.46
C GLY A 120 19.93 10.46 1.54
N GLU A 121 19.17 9.41 1.21
CA GLU A 121 18.43 8.64 2.21
C GLU A 121 19.36 7.66 2.95
N ILE A 122 19.00 7.34 4.19
CA ILE A 122 19.71 6.32 4.97
C ILE A 122 19.43 4.96 4.35
N ALA A 123 20.49 4.19 4.08
CA ALA A 123 20.34 2.85 3.58
C ALA A 123 19.73 1.93 4.66
N LEU A 124 18.79 1.09 4.24
CA LEU A 124 18.09 0.14 5.10
C LEU A 124 18.42 -1.29 4.66
N VAL A 125 18.62 -2.17 5.63
CA VAL A 125 18.83 -3.61 5.43
C VAL A 125 17.74 -4.40 6.18
N PRO A 126 17.32 -5.57 5.67
CA PRO A 126 16.41 -6.43 6.42
C PRO A 126 17.04 -6.83 7.75
N ILE A 127 16.22 -6.91 8.78
CA ILE A 127 16.65 -7.47 10.06
C ILE A 127 17.00 -8.95 9.90
N ASP A 128 17.93 -9.42 10.73
CA ASP A 128 18.42 -10.79 10.72
C ASP A 128 17.90 -11.59 11.93
N GLU A 129 18.28 -12.87 11.99
CA GLU A 129 17.92 -13.76 13.09
C GLU A 129 18.56 -13.34 14.43
N GLU A 130 19.70 -12.64 14.40
CA GLU A 130 20.34 -12.10 15.60
C GLU A 130 19.51 -10.96 16.20
N ASP A 131 18.94 -10.10 15.36
CA ASP A 131 18.04 -9.02 15.78
C ASP A 131 16.72 -9.52 16.37
N THR A 132 16.21 -10.65 15.86
CA THR A 132 14.92 -11.23 16.27
C THR A 132 15.03 -12.29 17.36
N TYR A 133 16.24 -12.72 17.74
CA TYR A 133 16.49 -13.84 18.65
C TYR A 133 15.66 -13.83 19.96
N LEU A 134 15.46 -12.66 20.58
CA LEU A 134 14.68 -12.51 21.82
C LEU A 134 13.38 -11.72 21.64
N ARG A 135 12.97 -11.48 20.39
CA ARG A 135 11.73 -10.75 20.11
C ARG A 135 10.54 -11.68 20.23
N THR A 136 9.51 -11.20 20.91
CA THR A 136 8.26 -11.95 21.09
C THR A 136 7.21 -11.63 20.03
N ASN A 137 7.45 -10.63 19.18
CA ASN A 137 6.46 -10.10 18.24
C ASN A 137 6.65 -10.58 16.79
N PHE A 138 7.87 -10.83 16.32
CA PHE A 138 8.16 -11.36 14.97
C PHE A 138 9.52 -12.07 14.92
N SER A 139 9.63 -13.03 14.00
CA SER A 139 10.81 -13.87 13.82
C SER A 139 11.67 -13.52 12.61
N GLY A 140 11.13 -12.81 11.61
CA GLY A 140 11.86 -12.41 10.40
C GLY A 140 11.61 -10.96 9.99
N SER A 141 12.29 -10.52 8.92
CA SER A 141 12.13 -9.17 8.36
C SER A 141 10.81 -9.00 7.61
N ASP A 142 10.53 -9.86 6.63
CA ASP A 142 9.31 -9.79 5.85
C ASP A 142 8.21 -10.62 6.53
N ASN A 143 7.21 -9.94 7.08
CA ASN A 143 6.04 -10.55 7.70
C ASN A 143 4.75 -10.13 6.98
N ARG A 144 4.82 -9.74 5.70
CA ARG A 144 3.65 -9.35 4.90
C ARG A 144 2.61 -10.47 4.81
N ASN A 145 3.06 -11.71 4.93
CA ASN A 145 2.24 -12.92 4.87
C ASN A 145 2.12 -13.68 6.19
N TYR A 146 2.38 -13.04 7.34
CA TYR A 146 2.16 -13.66 8.64
C TYR A 146 0.74 -14.24 8.75
N ARG A 147 0.61 -15.53 9.08
CA ARG A 147 -0.64 -16.33 9.12
C ARG A 147 -1.31 -16.65 7.77
N ASP A 148 -0.61 -16.43 6.66
CA ASP A 148 -1.07 -16.82 5.31
C ASP A 148 0.05 -17.45 4.48
N GLY A 149 1.29 -17.18 4.83
CA GLY A 149 2.48 -17.64 4.12
C GLY A 149 3.22 -18.75 4.84
N ASP A 150 2.96 -19.00 6.12
CA ASP A 150 3.53 -20.08 6.93
C ASP A 150 2.83 -21.43 6.66
N VAL A 151 3.56 -22.52 6.88
CA VAL A 151 3.08 -23.88 6.61
C VAL A 151 1.85 -24.24 7.47
N GLU A 152 1.78 -23.72 8.70
CA GLU A 152 0.67 -23.90 9.64
C GLU A 152 -0.65 -23.31 9.12
N SER A 153 -0.56 -22.22 8.35
CA SER A 153 -1.72 -21.56 7.75
C SER A 153 -2.22 -22.25 6.47
N THR A 154 -1.48 -23.23 5.96
CA THR A 154 -1.87 -23.94 4.75
C THR A 154 -2.92 -25.01 5.03
N ARG A 155 -3.86 -25.23 4.10
CA ARG A 155 -4.82 -26.35 4.21
C ARG A 155 -4.12 -27.73 4.20
N TYR A 156 -2.87 -27.79 3.76
CA TYR A 156 -2.06 -29.00 3.70
C TYR A 156 -1.12 -29.14 4.91
N TYR A 157 -1.39 -28.40 5.99
CA TYR A 157 -0.65 -28.54 7.23
C TYR A 157 -0.76 -29.97 7.75
N ASP A 158 0.39 -30.59 7.95
CA ASP A 158 0.52 -31.93 8.52
C ASP A 158 1.55 -31.86 9.63
N TYR A 159 1.12 -32.19 10.85
CA TYR A 159 1.95 -32.12 12.06
C TYR A 159 3.14 -33.10 12.03
N TYR A 160 3.07 -34.11 11.16
CA TYR A 160 4.12 -35.12 10.99
C TYR A 160 5.10 -34.81 9.84
N ASP A 161 4.85 -33.76 9.06
CA ASP A 161 5.73 -33.31 7.98
C ASP A 161 6.80 -32.35 8.56
N GLU A 162 7.80 -32.92 9.25
CA GLU A 162 8.96 -32.17 9.81
C GLU A 162 9.71 -31.36 8.75
N ASP A 163 9.52 -31.70 7.47
CA ASP A 163 10.21 -31.08 6.35
C ASP A 163 9.68 -29.68 6.00
N GLY A 164 8.66 -29.16 6.72
CA GLY A 164 8.40 -27.76 7.11
C GLY A 164 8.55 -26.64 6.07
N LYS A 165 8.76 -26.97 4.80
CA LYS A 165 9.10 -26.03 3.74
C LYS A 165 7.82 -25.65 3.04
N ASN A 166 7.61 -24.35 2.90
CA ASN A 166 6.66 -23.75 1.97
C ASN A 166 7.00 -24.14 0.53
N LYS A 167 6.64 -25.36 0.15
CA LYS A 167 6.70 -25.80 -1.24
C LYS A 167 5.70 -24.95 -2.02
N PRO A 168 6.03 -24.48 -3.23
CA PRO A 168 5.18 -23.57 -4.02
C PRO A 168 3.76 -24.09 -4.28
N GLY A 169 3.53 -25.41 -4.16
CA GLY A 169 2.20 -26.04 -4.26
C GLY A 169 1.39 -26.12 -2.96
N LYS A 170 1.96 -25.77 -1.80
CA LYS A 170 1.29 -25.80 -0.50
C LYS A 170 0.91 -24.40 0.03
N ARG A 171 1.12 -23.32 -0.71
CA ARG A 171 0.79 -21.94 -0.29
C ARG A 171 -0.72 -21.78 0.01
N MET A 172 -1.09 -20.88 0.93
CA MET A 172 -2.50 -20.57 1.21
C MET A 172 -3.23 -20.01 0.00
N TYR A 173 -2.60 -19.09 -0.74
CA TYR A 173 -3.11 -18.55 -2.00
C TYR A 173 -2.34 -19.11 -3.20
N ASN A 174 -3.06 -19.72 -4.13
CA ASN A 174 -2.51 -20.30 -5.35
C ASN A 174 -2.49 -19.25 -6.49
N ALA A 175 -1.66 -18.23 -6.30
CA ALA A 175 -1.41 -17.17 -7.28
C ALA A 175 -0.27 -17.52 -8.26
N PRO A 176 -0.23 -16.88 -9.45
CA PRO A 176 0.85 -17.04 -10.41
C PRO A 176 2.23 -16.76 -9.79
N ILE A 177 3.23 -17.56 -10.16
CA ILE A 177 4.62 -17.39 -9.75
C ILE A 177 5.41 -16.95 -10.96
N ASN A 178 5.57 -15.64 -11.12
CA ASN A 178 6.39 -15.07 -12.18
C ASN A 178 7.78 -14.78 -11.62
N GLU A 179 8.82 -15.25 -12.30
CA GLU A 179 10.21 -15.01 -11.92
C GLU A 179 10.87 -14.08 -12.92
N ILE A 180 11.71 -13.18 -12.39
CA ILE A 180 12.52 -12.28 -13.21
C ILE A 180 13.95 -12.46 -12.79
N THR A 181 14.74 -13.01 -13.70
CA THR A 181 16.18 -13.19 -13.53
C THR A 181 16.92 -12.22 -14.44
N THR A 182 18.14 -11.85 -14.05
CA THR A 182 19.01 -11.01 -14.86
C THR A 182 20.18 -11.85 -15.32
N ASP A 183 20.38 -11.94 -16.64
CA ASP A 183 21.53 -12.63 -17.22
C ASP A 183 22.84 -11.93 -16.88
N SER A 184 23.95 -12.64 -17.05
CA SER A 184 25.32 -12.10 -16.98
C SER A 184 25.58 -10.92 -17.94
N THR A 185 24.70 -10.72 -18.93
CA THR A 185 24.73 -9.61 -19.90
C THR A 185 23.84 -8.43 -19.50
N GLY A 186 23.18 -8.48 -18.33
CA GLY A 186 22.26 -7.44 -17.86
C GLY A 186 20.89 -7.44 -18.55
N ARG A 187 20.58 -8.46 -19.37
CA ARG A 187 19.25 -8.64 -19.95
C ARG A 187 18.32 -9.31 -18.93
N MET A 188 17.12 -8.75 -18.77
CA MET A 188 16.09 -9.34 -17.92
C MET A 188 15.39 -10.49 -18.66
N ILE A 189 15.46 -11.69 -18.10
CA ILE A 189 14.66 -12.84 -18.52
C ILE A 189 13.39 -12.84 -17.66
N LYS A 190 12.24 -12.87 -18.32
CA LYS A 190 10.93 -12.96 -17.67
C LYS A 190 10.38 -14.37 -17.84
N GLU A 191 10.27 -15.11 -16.76
CA GLU A 191 9.63 -16.41 -16.72
C GLU A 191 8.20 -16.25 -16.19
N VAL A 192 7.26 -16.27 -17.13
CA VAL A 192 5.83 -16.14 -16.83
C VAL A 192 5.26 -17.51 -16.48
N ASP A 193 4.46 -17.56 -15.43
CA ASP A 193 3.72 -18.76 -15.06
C ASP A 193 2.68 -19.12 -16.13
N LYS A 194 2.83 -20.31 -16.72
CA LYS A 194 1.91 -20.84 -17.75
C LYS A 194 0.90 -21.85 -17.20
N SER A 195 0.82 -22.01 -15.88
CA SER A 195 -0.08 -22.98 -15.25
C SER A 195 -1.54 -22.55 -15.34
N ASN A 196 -2.37 -23.40 -15.96
CA ASN A 196 -3.83 -23.23 -15.98
C ASN A 196 -4.51 -23.59 -14.64
N ARG A 197 -3.74 -23.96 -13.61
CA ARG A 197 -4.25 -24.39 -12.31
C ARG A 197 -4.24 -23.29 -11.24
N ARG A 198 -3.85 -22.05 -11.59
CA ARG A 198 -3.89 -20.91 -10.65
C ARG A 198 -5.33 -20.48 -10.39
N THR A 199 -5.67 -20.25 -9.12
CA THR A 199 -7.07 -20.02 -8.70
C THR A 199 -7.33 -18.58 -8.25
N THR A 200 -6.29 -17.81 -7.98
CA THR A 200 -6.40 -16.43 -7.48
C THR A 200 -5.26 -15.57 -8.02
N LEU A 201 -5.41 -14.24 -8.00
CA LEU A 201 -4.34 -13.29 -8.26
C LEU A 201 -3.79 -12.66 -6.97
N ILE A 202 -4.21 -13.17 -5.82
CA ILE A 202 -3.85 -12.64 -4.51
C ILE A 202 -2.53 -13.25 -4.06
N ASP A 203 -1.53 -12.39 -3.92
CA ASP A 203 -0.21 -12.71 -3.38
C ASP A 203 0.25 -11.63 -2.37
N ASP A 204 1.52 -11.62 -2.03
CA ASP A 204 2.11 -10.69 -1.05
C ASP A 204 2.37 -9.30 -1.62
N GLU A 205 2.20 -9.13 -2.93
CA GLU A 205 2.37 -7.88 -3.69
C GLU A 205 1.02 -7.24 -4.08
N VAL A 206 -0.10 -7.86 -3.73
CA VAL A 206 -1.43 -7.25 -3.84
C VAL A 206 -1.68 -6.31 -2.67
N ARG A 207 -1.91 -5.04 -2.99
CA ARG A 207 -2.16 -3.96 -2.01
C ARG A 207 -3.61 -3.51 -2.05
N VAL A 208 -4.05 -2.93 -0.94
CA VAL A 208 -5.37 -2.32 -0.81
C VAL A 208 -5.33 -0.89 -1.36
N TYR A 209 -6.42 -0.46 -1.98
CA TYR A 209 -6.66 0.95 -2.27
C TYR A 209 -8.08 1.37 -1.85
N LYS A 210 -8.24 2.65 -1.48
CA LYS A 210 -9.45 3.19 -0.81
C LYS A 210 -9.84 4.59 -1.30
N GLY A 211 -10.95 5.13 -0.78
CA GLY A 211 -11.41 6.50 -1.02
C GLY A 211 -12.33 6.67 -2.23
N GLY A 212 -12.30 5.75 -3.20
CA GLY A 212 -13.08 5.89 -4.43
C GLY A 212 -12.51 6.96 -5.36
N SER A 213 -12.92 6.94 -6.61
CA SER A 213 -12.44 7.85 -7.66
C SER A 213 -13.58 8.51 -8.42
N TRP A 214 -13.26 9.45 -9.31
CA TRP A 214 -14.18 10.04 -10.28
C TRP A 214 -14.98 9.00 -11.08
N LYS A 215 -14.46 7.77 -11.23
CA LYS A 215 -15.11 6.67 -11.96
C LYS A 215 -16.07 5.84 -11.10
N ASP A 216 -15.96 5.94 -9.79
CA ASP A 216 -16.63 5.06 -8.84
C ASP A 216 -17.94 5.64 -8.31
N ARG A 217 -18.91 4.77 -8.04
CA ARG A 217 -20.17 5.19 -7.41
C ARG A 217 -19.97 5.42 -5.91
N ALA A 218 -20.89 6.19 -5.32
CA ALA A 218 -21.02 6.48 -3.88
C ALA A 218 -20.66 5.31 -2.94
N TYR A 219 -21.04 4.07 -3.28
CA TYR A 219 -20.68 2.88 -2.49
C TYR A 219 -19.18 2.80 -2.17
N TRP A 220 -18.29 3.15 -3.11
CA TRP A 220 -16.84 3.05 -2.94
C TRP A 220 -16.20 4.24 -2.22
N LEU A 221 -16.98 5.27 -1.89
CA LEU A 221 -16.54 6.44 -1.14
C LEU A 221 -16.54 6.17 0.38
N ASP A 222 -17.18 5.08 0.80
CA ASP A 222 -17.16 4.62 2.18
C ASP A 222 -15.74 4.13 2.57
N PRO A 223 -15.10 4.71 3.60
CA PRO A 223 -13.75 4.32 4.06
C PRO A 223 -13.61 2.86 4.49
N ALA A 224 -14.72 2.20 4.83
CA ALA A 224 -14.73 0.78 5.16
C ALA A 224 -14.53 -0.12 3.93
N GLN A 225 -14.84 0.36 2.73
CA GLN A 225 -14.67 -0.41 1.52
C GLN A 225 -13.19 -0.65 1.19
N ARG A 226 -12.87 -1.90 0.86
CA ARG A 226 -11.52 -2.34 0.51
C ARG A 226 -11.55 -2.92 -0.88
N ARG A 227 -10.82 -2.27 -1.79
CA ARG A 227 -10.48 -2.84 -3.09
C ARG A 227 -9.00 -3.12 -3.13
N TYR A 228 -8.58 -3.89 -4.12
CA TYR A 228 -7.21 -4.32 -4.21
C TYR A 228 -6.75 -4.42 -5.66
N MET A 229 -5.45 -4.22 -5.84
CA MET A 229 -4.80 -4.37 -7.13
C MET A 229 -3.32 -4.74 -6.86
N PRO A 230 -2.68 -5.53 -7.73
CA PRO A 230 -1.23 -5.74 -7.65
C PRO A 230 -0.47 -4.42 -7.69
N GLN A 231 0.50 -4.23 -6.78
CA GLN A 231 1.22 -2.95 -6.63
C GLN A 231 2.02 -2.53 -7.87
N TYR A 232 2.33 -3.48 -8.76
CA TYR A 232 3.06 -3.22 -10.00
C TYR A 232 2.16 -2.70 -11.14
N LEU A 233 0.83 -2.69 -10.94
CA LEU A 233 -0.10 -2.12 -11.90
C LEU A 233 -0.38 -0.65 -11.56
N ALA A 234 -0.70 0.13 -12.58
CA ALA A 234 -1.13 1.51 -12.46
C ALA A 234 -2.49 1.67 -13.15
N SER A 235 -3.32 2.57 -12.62
CA SER A 235 -4.56 3.00 -13.26
C SER A 235 -4.66 4.52 -13.25
N ASP A 236 -5.40 5.06 -14.19
CA ASP A 236 -5.81 6.46 -14.29
C ASP A 236 -6.62 7.00 -13.08
N TYR A 237 -7.29 6.12 -12.33
CA TYR A 237 -8.15 6.50 -11.21
C TYR A 237 -7.54 6.21 -9.83
N ILE A 238 -6.31 5.65 -9.78
CA ILE A 238 -5.59 5.38 -8.53
C ILE A 238 -4.36 6.28 -8.47
N GLY A 239 -4.23 7.07 -7.41
CA GLY A 239 -3.14 8.02 -7.20
C GLY A 239 -2.59 7.98 -5.78
N PHE A 240 -2.01 9.11 -5.37
CA PHE A 240 -1.47 9.34 -4.03
C PHE A 240 -1.83 10.76 -3.56
N ARG A 241 -2.12 10.93 -2.28
CA ARG A 241 -2.16 12.23 -1.60
C ARG A 241 -0.93 12.42 -0.73
N CYS A 242 -0.44 13.66 -0.71
CA CYS A 242 0.56 14.07 0.25
C CYS A 242 -0.14 14.58 1.51
N ALA A 243 0.13 13.95 2.64
CA ALA A 243 -0.25 14.45 3.95
C ALA A 243 0.98 15.05 4.65
N MET A 244 0.78 16.13 5.39
CA MET A 244 1.81 16.77 6.19
C MET A 244 1.22 17.03 7.57
N SER A 245 1.92 16.62 8.63
CA SER A 245 1.56 17.03 9.99
C SER A 245 1.51 18.55 10.03
N ARG A 246 0.48 19.13 10.65
CA ARG A 246 0.35 20.59 10.79
C ARG A 246 1.58 21.14 11.53
N VAL A 247 2.55 21.70 10.80
CA VAL A 247 3.76 22.31 11.37
C VAL A 247 3.45 23.73 11.84
N GLY A 248 2.59 23.84 12.86
CA GLY A 248 2.24 25.11 13.52
C GLY A 248 1.80 26.24 12.58
N GLU A 249 1.67 27.45 13.13
CA GLU A 249 1.61 28.66 12.31
C GLU A 249 3.04 29.12 11.99
N LYS A 250 3.30 29.56 10.76
CA LYS A 250 4.53 30.32 10.46
C LYS A 250 4.58 31.49 11.44
N ALA A 251 5.65 31.61 12.21
CA ALA A 251 5.86 32.75 13.09
C ALA A 251 5.71 34.05 12.28
N GLN A 252 4.68 34.85 12.58
CA GLN A 252 4.45 36.14 11.93
C GLN A 252 5.50 37.20 12.33
N SER A 253 6.41 36.89 13.27
CA SER A 253 7.47 37.83 13.61
C SER A 253 8.63 37.75 12.62
N LYS A 254 8.78 38.80 11.81
CA LYS A 254 10.08 39.13 11.20
C LYS A 254 11.09 39.20 12.35
N LYS A 255 12.05 38.27 12.40
CA LYS A 255 13.21 38.39 13.28
C LYS A 255 13.87 39.74 13.00
N LYS A 256 13.77 40.70 13.93
CA LYS A 256 14.60 41.91 13.89
C LYS A 256 16.05 41.47 14.12
N ALA A 257 16.96 41.94 13.28
CA ALA A 257 18.39 41.82 13.55
C ALA A 257 18.67 42.44 14.93
N ARG A 258 19.42 41.71 15.77
CA ARG A 258 20.00 42.30 16.99
C ARG A 258 21.05 43.31 16.53
N ASN A 259 20.82 44.59 16.85
CA ASN A 259 21.88 45.59 16.90
C ASN A 259 22.85 45.27 18.04
#